data_AF-A0A354F1H9-F1
#
_entry.id   AF-A0A354F1H9-F1
#
_cell.length_a   1.000
_cell.length_b   1.000
_cell.length_c   1.000
_cell.angle_alpha   90.00
_cell.angle_beta   90.00
_cell.angle_gamma   90.00
#
_symmetry.space_group_name_H-M   'P 1'
#
loop_
_entity.id
_entity.type
_entity.pdbx_description
1 polymer ?
#
loop_
_entity_poly.entity_id
_entity_poly.type
_entity_poly.pdbx_seq_one_letter_code
_entity_poly.pdbx_strand_id
1 'polypeptide(L)'
;MKVILKEEVKGLGKAGAIVNVAEGYGRNFLLPQKKAVDATPDNLKRAEKEKKKEEEKQKHLIVDAQELAKKVNEYSITISRQVGEGEKMFG
;
A
#
# COMPACT_ATOMS: atom_id res chain seq x y z
N MET A 1 11.44 14.52 21.11
CA MET A 1 10.98 13.12 21.25
C MET A 1 10.95 12.48 19.88
N LYS A 2 11.63 11.35 19.69
CA LYS A 2 11.62 10.65 18.40
C LYS A 2 10.43 9.71 18.34
N VAL A 3 9.61 9.85 17.31
CA VAL A 3 8.45 9.00 17.07
C VAL A 3 8.47 8.50 15.63
N ILE A 4 7.94 7.29 15.43
CA ILE A 4 7.71 6.68 14.13
C ILE A 4 6.24 6.93 13.79
N LEU A 5 5.98 7.66 12.72
CA LEU A 5 4.62 7.89 12.26
C LEU A 5 4.02 6.58 11.73
N LYS A 6 2.79 6.27 12.13
CA LYS A 6 2.00 5.16 11.56
C LYS A 6 1.14 5.63 10.40
N GLU A 7 0.72 6.89 10.43
CA GLU A 7 -0.10 7.52 9.41
C GLU A 7 0.60 8.76 8.86
N GLU A 8 0.21 9.18 7.66
CA GLU A 8 0.68 10.45 7.11
C GLU A 8 0.07 11.61 7.89
N VAL A 9 0.93 12.48 8.42
CA VAL A 9 0.50 13.68 9.14
C VAL A 9 1.03 14.90 8.40
N LYS A 10 0.10 15.76 7.97
CA LYS A 10 0.41 17.02 7.27
C LYS A 10 1.41 17.83 8.09
N GLY A 11 2.54 18.18 7.47
CA GLY A 11 3.61 18.98 8.09
C GLY A 11 4.67 18.17 8.87
N LEU A 12 4.50 16.86 9.05
CA LEU A 12 5.49 16.01 9.74
C LEU A 12 6.12 14.98 8.81
N GLY A 13 5.31 14.33 7.97
CA GLY A 13 5.80 13.36 7.00
C GLY A 13 4.83 12.22 6.74
N LYS A 14 5.30 11.26 5.94
CA LYS A 14 4.55 10.07 5.53
C LYS A 14 4.57 8.98 6.62
N ALA A 15 3.64 8.04 6.50
CA ALA A 15 3.63 6.82 7.31
C ALA A 15 4.99 6.09 7.23
N GLY A 16 5.50 5.68 8.39
CA GLY A 16 6.79 5.01 8.55
C GLY A 16 8.00 5.94 8.68
N ALA A 17 7.82 7.26 8.62
CA ALA A 17 8.90 8.22 8.83
C ALA A 17 9.25 8.37 10.32
N ILE A 18 10.55 8.51 10.62
CA ILE A 18 11.05 8.82 11.96
C ILE A 18 11.18 10.34 12.05
N VAL A 19 10.37 10.96 12.90
CA VAL A 19 10.35 12.41 13.08
C VAL A 19 10.67 12.78 14.51
N ASN A 20 11.37 13.89 14.69
CA ASN A 20 11.60 14.46 16.01
C ASN A 20 10.54 15.53 16.27
N VAL A 21 9.67 15.27 17.25
CA VAL A 21 8.57 16.16 17.63
C VAL A 21 8.76 16.70 19.04
N ALA A 22 8.07 17.80 19.34
CA ALA A 22 7.95 18.28 20.71
C ALA A 22 7.31 17.21 21.61
N GLU A 23 7.79 17.09 22.86
CA GLU A 23 7.33 16.04 23.78
C GLU A 23 5.82 16.08 24.04
N GLY A 24 5.26 17.28 24.24
CA GLY A 24 3.81 17.44 24.43
C GLY A 24 2.99 17.03 23.21
N TYR A 25 3.47 17.32 22.00
CA TYR A 25 2.78 16.95 20.77
C TYR A 25 2.83 15.42 20.53
N GLY A 26 3.95 14.78 20.85
CA GLY A 26 4.05 13.32 20.87
C GLY A 26 3.07 12.69 21.86
N ARG A 27 3.23 13.01 23.15
CA ARG A 27 2.53 12.36 24.26
C ARG A 27 1.03 12.65 24.31
N ASN A 28 0.60 13.85 23.95
CA ASN A 28 -0.81 14.26 24.12
C ASN A 28 -1.63 14.09 22.84
N PHE A 29 -1.00 14.06 21.66
CA PHE A 29 -1.71 14.00 20.38
C PHE A 29 -1.35 12.75 19.58
N LEU A 30 -0.07 12.55 19.24
CA LEU A 30 0.33 11.48 18.31
C LEU A 30 0.19 10.07 18.90
N LEU A 31 0.62 9.87 20.16
CA LEU A 31 0.54 8.57 20.82
C LEU A 31 -0.91 8.18 21.16
N PRO A 32 -1.74 9.05 21.80
CA PRO A 32 -3.12 8.69 22.14
C PRO A 32 -4.01 8.47 20.91
N GLN A 33 -3.80 9.24 19.83
CA GLN A 33 -4.50 9.04 18.57
C GLN A 33 -3.94 7.87 17.74
N LYS A 34 -2.93 7.14 18.23
CA LYS A 34 -2.27 6.02 17.54
C LYS A 34 -1.64 6.40 16.19
N LYS A 35 -1.43 7.70 15.94
CA LYS A 35 -0.80 8.25 14.73
C LYS A 35 0.71 8.07 14.71
N ALA A 36 1.33 7.86 15.87
CA ALA A 36 2.74 7.54 15.98
C ALA A 36 3.01 6.56 17.12
N VAL A 37 4.17 5.92 17.07
CA VAL A 37 4.74 5.11 18.16
C VAL A 37 6.11 5.64 18.54
N ASP A 38 6.51 5.40 19.78
CA ASP A 38 7.86 5.79 20.21
C ASP A 38 8.93 5.10 19.38
N ALA A 39 9.95 5.85 18.99
CA ALA A 39 11.12 5.32 18.29
C ALA A 39 12.08 4.62 19.25
N THR A 40 11.58 3.63 19.99
CA THR A 40 12.39 2.73 20.81
C THR A 40 13.12 1.72 19.92
N PRO A 41 14.28 1.20 20.35
CA PRO A 41 15.02 0.19 19.57
C PRO A 41 14.18 -1.06 19.25
N ASP A 42 13.25 -1.44 20.13
CA ASP A 42 12.35 -2.56 19.89
C ASP A 42 11.30 -2.25 18.82
N ASN A 43 10.72 -1.04 18.83
CA ASN A 43 9.76 -0.62 17.83
C ASN A 43 10.41 -0.43 16.46
N LEU A 44 11.67 0.02 16.41
CA LEU A 44 12.45 0.08 15.18
C LEU A 44 12.67 -1.32 14.59
N LYS A 45 13.10 -2.29 15.40
CA LYS A 45 13.27 -3.69 14.96
C LYS A 45 11.95 -4.31 14.49
N ARG A 46 10.83 -4.00 15.15
CA ARG A 46 9.50 -4.46 14.72
C ARG A 46 9.10 -3.84 13.38
N ALA A 47 9.27 -2.53 13.23
CA ALA A 47 8.97 -1.83 11.98
C ALA A 47 9.84 -2.34 10.82
N GLU A 48 11.11 -2.65 11.04
CA GLU A 48 11.98 -3.26 10.03
C GLU A 48 11.54 -4.67 9.63
N LYS A 49 11.14 -5.50 10.61
CA LYS A 49 10.61 -6.84 10.33
C LYS A 49 9.30 -6.78 9.55
N GLU A 50 8.39 -5.88 9.94
CA GLU A 50 7.14 -5.66 9.23
C GLU A 50 7.38 -5.17 7.80
N LYS A 51 8.28 -4.19 7.60
CA LYS A 51 8.68 -3.73 6.27
C LYS A 51 9.22 -4.85 5.39
N LYS A 52 10.12 -5.69 5.90
CA LYS A 52 10.65 -6.84 5.14
C LYS A 52 9.54 -7.80 4.74
N LYS A 53 8.61 -8.08 5.66
CA LYS A 53 7.47 -8.97 5.39
C LYS A 53 6.50 -8.37 4.36
N GLU A 54 6.28 -7.06 4.41
CA GLU A 54 5.48 -6.31 3.44
C GLU A 54 6.14 -6.33 2.05
N GLU A 55 7.46 -6.10 1.98
CA GLU A 55 8.24 -6.16 0.73
C GLU A 55 8.20 -7.54 0.09
N GLU A 56 8.34 -8.62 0.89
CA GLU A 56 8.21 -9.99 0.39
C GLU A 56 6.81 -10.24 -0.18
N LYS A 57 5.75 -9.84 0.52
CA LYS A 57 4.37 -9.94 0.02
C LYS A 57 4.17 -9.15 -1.26
N GLN A 58 4.69 -7.93 -1.34
CA GLN A 58 4.58 -7.09 -2.54
C GLN A 58 5.29 -7.72 -3.73
N LYS A 59 6.47 -8.32 -3.53
CA LYS A 59 7.17 -9.06 -4.58
C LYS A 59 6.34 -10.24 -5.09
N HIS A 60 5.75 -11.02 -4.19
CA HIS A 60 4.85 -12.12 -4.58
C HIS A 60 3.64 -11.62 -5.38
N LEU A 61 2.97 -10.57 -4.91
CA LEU A 61 1.83 -9.97 -5.61
C LEU A 61 2.18 -9.47 -7.02
N ILE A 62 3.37 -8.88 -7.20
CA ILE A 62 3.83 -8.43 -8.52
C ILE A 62 4.08 -9.62 -9.44
N VAL A 63 4.71 -10.68 -8.94
CA VAL A 63 4.96 -11.91 -9.72
C VAL A 63 3.63 -12.55 -10.13
N ASP A 64 2.70 -12.72 -9.19
CA ASP A 64 1.37 -13.29 -9.46
C ASP A 64 0.59 -12.45 -10.48
N ALA A 65 0.66 -11.11 -10.36
CA ALA A 65 0.02 -10.19 -11.31
C ALA A 65 0.64 -10.28 -12.71
N GLN A 66 1.97 -10.43 -12.82
CA GLN A 66 2.64 -10.62 -14.10
C GLN A 66 2.27 -11.97 -14.74
N GLU A 67 2.16 -13.04 -13.95
CA GLU A 67 1.70 -14.34 -14.45
C GLU A 67 0.26 -14.29 -14.94
N LEU A 68 -0.63 -13.64 -14.19
CA LEU A 68 -2.02 -13.41 -14.63
C LEU A 68 -2.09 -12.58 -15.90
N ALA A 69 -1.30 -11.52 -16.02
CA ALA A 69 -1.26 -10.69 -17.23
C ALA A 69 -0.82 -11.49 -18.46
N LYS A 70 0.17 -12.39 -18.32
CA LYS A 70 0.58 -13.31 -19.40
C LYS A 70 -0.57 -14.23 -19.81
N LYS A 71 -1.25 -14.86 -18.85
CA LYS A 71 -2.41 -15.73 -19.13
C LYS A 71 -3.51 -14.97 -19.86
N VAL A 72 -3.88 -13.78 -19.40
CA VAL A 72 -4.92 -12.95 -20.04
C VAL A 72 -4.54 -12.57 -21.46
N ASN A 73 -3.27 -12.25 -21.73
CA ASN A 73 -2.82 -11.93 -23.10
C ASN A 73 -2.86 -13.13 -24.05
N GLU A 74 -2.71 -14.36 -23.56
CA GLU A 74 -2.83 -15.57 -24.38
C GLU A 74 -4.29 -15.91 -24.73
N TYR A 75 -5.26 -15.45 -23.91
CA TYR A 75 -6.68 -15.65 -24.19
C TYR A 75 -7.21 -14.58 -25.15
N SER A 76 -7.46 -14.98 -26.40
CA SER A 76 -8.31 -14.19 -27.30
C SER A 76 -9.78 -14.64 -27.14
N ILE A 77 -10.62 -13.75 -26.63
CA ILE A 77 -12.06 -14.01 -26.48
C ILE A 77 -12.75 -13.47 -27.73
N THR A 78 -13.18 -14.37 -28.61
CA THR A 78 -14.03 -14.03 -29.76
C THR A 78 -15.49 -14.21 -29.37
N ILE A 79 -16.24 -13.11 -29.30
CA ILE A 79 -17.68 -13.14 -29.02
C ILE A 79 -18.42 -13.03 -30.36
N SER A 80 -18.97 -14.14 -30.85
CA SER A 80 -19.84 -14.11 -32.03
C SER A 80 -21.23 -13.64 -31.65
N ARG A 81 -21.73 -12.60 -32.33
CA ARG A 81 -23.10 -12.08 -32.17
C ARG A 81 -23.69 -11.77 -33.55
N GLN A 82 -24.97 -12.04 -33.71
CA GLN A 82 -25.69 -11.77 -34.96
C GLN A 82 -25.79 -10.25 -35.19
N VAL A 83 -25.31 -9.79 -36.34
CA VAL A 83 -25.40 -8.39 -36.82
C VAL A 83 -26.58 -8.27 -37.80
N GLY A 84 -27.27 -7.12 -37.80
CA GLY A 84 -28.36 -6.85 -38.75
C GLY A 84 -27.87 -6.30 -40.10
N GLU A 85 -28.80 -5.97 -41.01
CA GLU A 85 -28.46 -5.38 -42.31
C GLU A 85 -27.64 -4.08 -42.13
N GLY A 86 -26.44 -4.05 -42.73
CA GLY A 86 -25.50 -2.93 -42.66
C GLY A 86 -24.44 -3.02 -41.56
N GLU A 87 -24.08 -4.22 -41.09
CA GLU A 87 -23.02 -4.47 -40.10
C GLU A 87 -23.25 -3.78 -38.73
N LYS A 88 -24.45 -3.26 -38.48
CA LYS A 88 -24.81 -2.64 -37.22
C LYS A 88 -25.15 -3.71 -36.19
N MET A 89 -24.41 -3.70 -35.08
CA MET A 89 -24.76 -4.41 -33.86
C MET A 89 -26.02 -3.76 -33.26
N PHE A 90 -27.09 -4.54 -33.06
CA PHE A 90 -28.25 -4.09 -32.29
C PHE A 90 -28.01 -4.35 -30.80
N GLY A 91 -27.88 -3.28 -30.02
CA GLY A 91 -27.62 -3.30 -28.58
C GLY A 91 -27.29 -1.93 -28.05
#